data_AF-A0A967FDN6-F1
#
_entry.id   AF-A0A967FDN6-F1
#
_cell.length_a   1.000
_cell.length_b   1.000
_cell.length_c   1.000
_cell.angle_alpha   90.00
_cell.angle_beta   90.00
_cell.angle_gamma   90.00
#
_symmetry.space_group_name_H-M   'P 1'
#
loop_
_entity.id
_entity.type
_entity.pdbx_description
1 polymer ?
#
loop_
_entity_poly.entity_id
_entity_poly.type
_entity_poly.pdbx_seq_one_letter_code
_entity_poly.pdbx_strand_id
1 'polypeptide(L)' 'MNDQDYNVECDKHGLQQATFVCRHIVQSLRDGKPRGFWSSEESPDNPRPDSWCDACEQLVNRVGEWNDESEAFAGVT' A
#
# COMPACT_ATOMS: atom_id res chain seq x y z
N MET A 1 10.57 -6.28 7.85
CA MET A 1 9.38 -7.15 7.87
C MET A 1 9.81 -8.50 7.33
N ASN A 2 9.39 -9.61 7.96
CA ASN A 2 9.81 -10.96 7.57
C ASN A 2 8.93 -11.41 6.40
N ASP A 3 9.55 -11.77 5.26
CA ASP A 3 8.91 -12.20 4.00
C ASP A 3 8.19 -13.55 4.16
N GLN A 4 7.16 -13.60 5.01
CA GLN A 4 6.17 -14.66 4.92
C GLN A 4 5.18 -14.24 3.84
N ASP A 5 5.15 -15.00 2.74
CA ASP A 5 4.21 -14.88 1.63
C ASP A 5 2.77 -14.87 2.13
N TYR A 6 2.28 -13.70 2.55
CA TYR A 6 0.86 -13.52 2.81
C TYR A 6 0.16 -13.79 1.49
N ASN A 7 -0.75 -14.76 1.49
CA ASN A 7 -1.58 -15.07 0.35
C ASN A 7 -3.04 -14.88 0.74
N VAL A 8 -3.85 -14.48 -0.24
CA VAL A 8 -5.30 -14.37 -0.13
C VAL A 8 -5.92 -15.42 -1.03
N GLU A 9 -6.84 -16.22 -0.49
CA GLU A 9 -7.66 -17.14 -1.26
C GLU A 9 -8.88 -16.38 -1.80
N CYS A 10 -8.95 -16.22 -3.12
CA CYS A 10 -10.11 -15.65 -3.81
C CYS A 10 -10.95 -16.78 -4.40
N ASP A 11 -12.24 -16.82 -4.09
CA ASP A 11 -13.21 -17.78 -4.63
C ASP A 11 -13.26 -17.83 -6.17
N LYS A 12 -12.87 -16.76 -6.86
CA LYS A 12 -12.83 -16.66 -8.33
C LYS A 12 -11.45 -16.88 -8.95
N HIS A 13 -10.39 -16.51 -8.24
CA HIS A 13 -9.03 -16.46 -8.81
C HIS A 13 -8.03 -17.36 -8.08
N GLY A 14 -8.47 -18.12 -7.08
CA GLY A 14 -7.65 -18.99 -6.25
C GLY A 14 -6.69 -18.24 -5.33
N LEU A 15 -5.65 -18.93 -4.91
CA LEU A 15 -4.57 -18.41 -4.08
C LEU A 15 -3.74 -17.36 -4.84
N GLN A 16 -3.60 -16.18 -4.26
CA GLN A 16 -2.82 -15.07 -4.83
C GLN A 16 -1.93 -14.42 -3.75
N GLN A 17 -0.75 -13.94 -4.14
CA GLN A 17 0.08 -13.09 -3.28
C GLN A 17 -0.75 -11.90 -2.77
N ALA A 18 -0.75 -11.69 -1.46
CA ALA A 18 -1.35 -10.55 -0.82
C ALA A 18 -0.50 -9.29 -1.07
N THR A 19 -1.18 -8.16 -1.09
CA THR A 19 -0.57 -6.84 -1.19
C THR A 19 -1.40 -5.85 -0.39
N PHE A 20 -0.82 -4.73 0.02
CA PHE A 20 -1.50 -3.72 0.79
C PHE A 20 -1.70 -2.45 -0.02
N VAL A 21 -2.91 -1.88 0.10
CA VAL A 21 -3.26 -0.59 -0.49
C VAL A 21 -3.60 0.38 0.63
N CYS A 22 -3.03 1.59 0.57
CA CYS A 22 -3.28 2.63 1.55
C CYS A 22 -4.78 2.91 1.67
N ARG A 23 -5.28 2.94 2.91
CA ARG A 23 -6.70 3.23 3.21
C ARG A 23 -7.19 4.54 2.63
N HIS A 24 -6.29 5.51 2.43
CA HIS A 24 -6.64 6.79 1.83
C HIS A 24 -7.15 6.57 0.40
N ILE A 25 -6.49 5.72 -0.40
CA ILE A 25 -6.96 5.35 -1.74
C ILE A 25 -8.36 4.72 -1.66
N VAL A 26 -8.57 3.81 -0.71
CA VAL A 26 -9.88 3.17 -0.50
C VAL A 26 -10.96 4.19 -0.13
N GLN A 27 -10.61 5.24 0.63
CA GLN A 27 -11.54 6.31 0.99
C GLN A 27 -12.05 7.09 -0.24
N SER A 28 -11.28 7.14 -1.33
CA SER A 28 -11.71 7.72 -2.62
C SER A 28 -12.93 7.01 -3.20
N LEU A 29 -13.13 5.72 -2.91
CA LEU A 29 -14.34 4.98 -3.32
C LEU A 29 -15.60 5.46 -2.59
N ARG A 30 -15.45 6.13 -1.44
CA ARG A 30 -16.55 6.63 -0.62
C ARG A 30 -16.88 8.08 -0.91
N ASP A 31 -15.87 8.93 -1.07
CA ASP A 31 -16.05 10.38 -1.24
C ASP A 31 -15.86 10.87 -2.67
N GLY A 32 -15.41 10.00 -3.60
CA GLY A 32 -15.20 10.32 -5.01
C GLY A 32 -14.02 11.27 -5.26
N LYS A 33 -13.16 11.53 -4.26
CA LYS A 33 -12.04 12.46 -4.40
C LYS A 33 -10.77 11.71 -4.83
N PRO A 34 -10.10 12.09 -5.94
CA PRO A 34 -8.82 11.52 -6.31
C PRO A 34 -7.75 11.80 -5.25
N ARG A 35 -6.86 10.83 -5.01
CA ARG A 35 -5.76 10.93 -4.02
C ARG A 35 -4.40 10.48 -4.56
N GLY A 36 -4.32 10.20 -5.85
CA GLY A 36 -3.15 9.59 -6.49
C GLY A 36 -2.96 8.12 -6.15
N PHE A 37 -1.98 7.51 -6.81
CA PHE A 37 -1.67 6.09 -6.71
C PHE A 37 -0.19 5.86 -7.04
N TRP A 38 0.60 5.55 -6.01
CA TRP A 38 2.00 5.17 -6.09
C TRP A 38 2.13 3.71 -5.68
N SER A 39 3.14 3.01 -6.20
CA SER A 39 3.45 1.64 -5.83
C SER A 39 4.96 1.49 -5.71
N SER A 40 5.40 0.58 -4.84
CA SER A 40 6.79 0.12 -4.87
C SER A 40 7.09 -0.53 -6.21
N GLU A 41 8.38 -0.64 -6.55
CA GLU A 41 8.79 -1.32 -7.77
C GLU A 41 8.34 -2.78 -7.76
N GLU A 42 7.71 -3.21 -8.86
CA GLU A 42 7.43 -4.62 -9.12
C GLU A 42 8.75 -5.37 -9.31
N SER A 43 8.87 -6.54 -8.68
CA SER A 43 10.02 -7.43 -8.86
C SER A 43 9.57 -8.88 -8.98
N PRO A 44 10.44 -9.80 -9.48
CA PRO A 44 10.13 -11.22 -9.50
C PRO A 44 9.79 -11.80 -8.12
N ASP A 45 10.38 -11.23 -7.06
CA ASP A 45 10.15 -11.64 -5.66
C ASP A 45 8.93 -10.91 -5.04
N ASN A 46 8.50 -9.80 -5.62
CA ASN A 46 7.30 -9.06 -5.22
C ASN A 46 6.49 -8.59 -6.44
N PRO A 47 5.74 -9.49 -7.10
CA PRO A 47 4.94 -9.16 -8.27
C PRO A 47 3.68 -8.34 -7.94
N ARG A 48 3.34 -8.15 -6.66
CA ARG A 48 2.21 -7.32 -6.20
C ARG A 48 2.66 -6.35 -5.10
N PRO A 49 3.38 -5.29 -5.46
CA PRO A 49 3.92 -4.34 -4.50
C PRO A 49 2.82 -3.52 -3.81
N ASP A 50 3.11 -3.12 -2.58
CA ASP A 50 2.24 -2.23 -1.81
C ASP A 50 2.07 -0.88 -2.51
N SER A 51 0.91 -0.26 -2.32
CA SER A 51 0.53 0.98 -2.99
C SER A 51 -0.03 2.03 -2.04
N TRP A 52 0.31 3.30 -2.26
CA TRP A 52 -0.07 4.42 -1.40
C TRP A 52 -0.45 5.71 -2.15
N CYS A 53 -1.06 6.66 -1.43
CA CYS A 53 -1.58 7.90 -2.01
C CYS A 53 -0.50 9.00 -2.10
N ASP A 54 -0.77 10.06 -2.87
CA ASP A 54 0.13 11.22 -3.04
C ASP A 54 0.53 11.86 -1.70
N ALA A 55 -0.39 11.90 -0.74
CA ALA A 55 -0.12 12.52 0.56
C ALA A 55 0.88 11.68 1.39
N CYS A 56 0.77 10.36 1.32
CA CYS A 56 1.73 9.46 1.94
C CYS A 56 3.10 9.56 1.24
N GLU A 57 3.12 9.59 -0.09
CA GLU A 57 4.35 9.74 -0.88
C GLU A 57 5.10 11.03 -0.53
N GLN A 58 4.40 12.15 -0.45
CA GLN A 58 5.00 13.43 -0.08
C GLN A 58 5.57 13.42 1.35
N LEU A 59 4.90 12.74 2.28
CA LEU A 59 5.37 12.62 3.65
C LEU A 59 6.62 11.74 3.71
N VAL A 60 6.61 10.55 3.11
CA VAL A 60 7.77 9.66 3.05
C VAL A 60 8.97 10.35 2.41
N ASN A 61 8.79 11.03 1.27
CA ASN A 61 9.87 11.79 0.62
C ASN A 61 10.41 12.93 1.50
N ARG A 62 9.57 13.53 2.35
CA ARG A 62 9.98 14.58 3.28
C ARG A 62 10.75 14.03 4.48
N VAL A 63 10.33 12.89 5.03
CA VAL A 63 10.97 12.27 6.20
C VAL A 63 12.11 11.30 5.84
N GLY A 64 12.27 11.01 4.54
CA GLY A 64 13.33 10.19 3.96
C GLY A 64 12.95 8.72 3.77
N GLU A 65 12.09 8.18 4.64
CA GLU A 65 11.66 6.78 4.61
C GLU A 65 10.34 6.57 5.36
N TRP A 66 9.80 5.36 5.28
CA TRP A 66 8.71 4.96 6.16
C TRP A 66 9.21 4.84 7.61
N ASN A 67 8.62 5.64 8.48
CA ASN A 67 8.89 5.72 9.92
C ASN A 67 7.59 5.96 10.71
N ASP A 68 7.69 6.02 12.05
CA ASP A 68 6.57 6.24 12.97
C ASP A 68 5.63 7.41 12.57
N GLU A 69 6.16 8.52 12.04
CA GLU A 69 5.34 9.67 11.60
C GLU A 69 4.51 9.31 10.36
N SER A 70 5.16 8.74 9.34
CA SER A 70 4.51 8.36 8.09
C SER A 70 3.53 7.19 8.27
N GLU A 71 3.88 6.25 9.14
CA GLU A 71 3.07 5.10 9.51
C GLU A 71 1.83 5.55 10.30
N ALA A 72 1.99 6.45 11.27
CA ALA A 72 0.87 7.04 12.00
C ALA A 72 -0.07 7.84 11.08
N PHE A 73 0.48 8.57 10.10
CA PHE A 73 -0.33 9.30 9.11
C PHE A 73 -1.12 8.37 8.19
N ALA A 74 -0.47 7.33 7.63
CA ALA A 74 -1.16 6.26 6.90
C ALA A 74 -2.08 5.44 7.82
N GLY A 75 -1.82 5.54 9.13
CA GLY A 75 -2.33 4.84 10.29
C GLY A 75 -2.16 3.32 10.24
N VAL A 76 -1.08 2.85 9.62
CA VAL A 76 -0.61 1.47 9.73
C VAL A 76 0.25 1.40 11.00
N THR A 77 -0.20 0.68 12.03
CA THR A 77 0.50 0.53 13.33
C THR A 77 0.35 -0.89 13.82
#